data_AF-A0A6I2ZNT9-F1
#
_entry.id   AF-A0A6I2ZNT9-F1
#
_cell.length_a   1.000
_cell.length_b   1.000
_cell.length_c   1.000
_cell.angle_alpha   90.00
_cell.angle_beta   90.00
_cell.angle_gamma   90.00
#
_symmetry.space_group_name_H-M   'P 1'
#
loop_
_entity.id
_entity.type
_entity.pdbx_description
1 polymer ?
#
loop_
_entity_poly.entity_id
_entity_poly.type
_entity_poly.pdbx_seq_one_letter_code
_entity_poly.pdbx_strand_id
1 'polypeptide(L)'
;MDAAVDATNNSNSVQREHRTYWWKEALIMGAFYLLYSWSRNLFGSAHISLETGEKPLRAFHNAERIIHFERTIGLFHEESVQDWFLRFRGFIKFWNTYYGTAHFIVTFAVFWILFVKRKDVFPQWRNTLAITTALAIVGFSLFPLMPPRLLDSPCPAQGGFGGSCIESKYRDEGPDGLPKTEDDGSFGFVDTLPKYGGALWTFDSKAMKTISNQYAAMPSMHIGWSSWCAFAVWPLLRRRWAKIAVLLYPAATLFCIVVTANHYWIDGVGGQLTLA
;
A
#
# COMPACT_ATOMS: atom_id res chain seq x y z
N MET A 1 -22.14 62.45 29.54
CA MET A 1 -23.20 61.77 28.78
C MET A 1 -22.98 62.09 27.31
N ASP A 2 -22.42 61.25 26.45
CA ASP A 2 -21.94 59.88 26.60
C ASP A 2 -20.73 59.69 25.67
N ALA A 3 -19.68 59.10 26.23
CA ALA A 3 -18.56 58.54 25.50
C ALA A 3 -18.86 57.06 25.20
N ALA A 4 -18.28 56.58 24.11
CA ALA A 4 -18.08 55.18 23.75
C ALA A 4 -19.27 54.41 23.16
N VAL A 5 -19.27 54.27 21.83
CA VAL A 5 -19.39 52.96 21.14
C VAL A 5 -18.60 53.04 19.82
N ASP A 6 -17.28 52.93 19.89
CA ASP A 6 -16.46 52.50 18.75
C ASP A 6 -15.69 51.26 19.19
N ALA A 7 -16.41 50.13 19.22
CA ALA A 7 -15.84 48.84 19.52
C ALA A 7 -15.31 48.26 18.20
N THR A 8 -14.07 48.63 17.87
CA THR A 8 -13.24 47.95 16.88
C THR A 8 -13.21 46.45 17.18
N ASN A 9 -13.75 45.65 16.26
CA ASN A 9 -13.61 44.20 16.22
C ASN A 9 -12.13 43.82 16.00
N ASN A 10 -11.32 43.86 17.05
CA ASN A 10 -10.00 43.25 17.09
C ASN A 10 -10.17 41.75 17.38
N SER A 11 -10.60 40.99 16.39
CA SER A 11 -10.39 39.54 16.38
C SER A 11 -8.90 39.30 16.11
N ASN A 12 -8.08 39.43 17.15
CA ASN A 12 -6.73 38.89 17.17
C ASN A 12 -6.81 37.36 17.13
N SER A 13 -7.08 36.80 15.94
CA SER A 13 -6.78 35.39 15.70
C SER A 13 -5.27 35.28 15.86
N VAL A 14 -4.82 34.71 16.98
CA VAL A 14 -3.41 34.37 17.21
C VAL A 14 -2.99 33.50 16.03
N GLN A 15 -2.32 34.10 15.03
CA GLN A 15 -1.69 33.35 13.96
C GLN A 15 -0.61 32.51 14.65
N ARG A 16 -0.91 31.23 14.89
CA ARG A 16 0.08 30.28 15.39
C ARG A 16 1.16 30.18 14.32
N GLU A 17 2.25 30.93 14.49
CA GLU A 17 3.48 30.75 13.72
C GLU A 17 4.08 29.39 14.12
N HIS A 18 3.72 28.34 13.37
CA HIS A 18 4.30 27.03 13.57
C HIS A 18 5.74 27.04 13.05
N ARG A 19 6.69 27.32 13.94
CA ARG A 19 8.11 27.34 13.60
C ARG A 19 8.63 25.90 13.50
N THR A 20 8.73 25.38 12.28
CA THR A 20 9.25 24.03 11.99
C THR A 20 10.78 24.01 12.14
N TYR A 21 11.29 23.23 13.08
CA TYR A 21 12.74 23.04 13.27
C TYR A 21 13.16 21.67 12.74
N TRP A 22 14.11 21.64 11.80
CA TRP A 22 14.52 20.43 11.09
C TRP A 22 14.90 19.27 12.04
N TRP A 23 15.57 19.55 13.15
CA TRP A 23 16.00 18.53 14.11
C TRP A 23 14.83 17.94 14.89
N LYS A 24 13.79 18.73 15.19
CA LYS A 24 12.55 18.23 15.81
C LYS A 24 11.81 17.31 14.86
N GLU A 25 11.74 17.68 13.59
CA GLU A 25 11.13 16.86 12.55
C GLU A 25 11.88 15.54 12.37
N ALA A 26 13.21 15.58 12.33
CA ALA A 26 14.04 14.38 12.27
C ALA A 26 13.86 13.48 13.50
N LEU A 27 13.74 14.05 14.71
CA LEU A 27 13.47 13.26 15.92
C LEU A 27 12.07 12.63 15.90
N ILE A 28 11.04 13.36 15.45
CA ILE A 28 9.68 12.83 15.34
C ILE A 28 9.63 11.70 14.30
N MET A 29 10.26 11.90 13.14
CA MET A 29 10.34 10.87 12.10
C MET A 29 11.15 9.66 12.57
N GLY A 30 12.25 9.88 13.28
CA GLY A 30 13.07 8.81 13.86
C GLY A 30 12.31 8.02 14.92
N ALA A 31 11.64 8.69 15.86
CA ALA A 31 10.81 8.05 16.87
C ALA A 31 9.65 7.27 16.24
N PHE A 32 8.97 7.85 15.26
CA PHE A 32 7.93 7.16 14.50
C PHE A 32 8.49 5.94 13.77
N TYR A 33 9.64 6.06 13.09
CA TYR A 33 10.28 4.93 12.41
C TYR A 33 10.64 3.79 13.37
N LEU A 34 11.15 4.12 14.56
CA LEU A 34 11.47 3.12 15.59
C LEU A 34 10.21 2.43 16.12
N LEU A 35 9.18 3.20 16.46
CA LEU A 35 7.89 2.65 16.93
C LEU A 35 7.20 1.84 15.83
N TYR A 36 7.23 2.33 14.59
CA TYR A 36 6.75 1.64 13.40
C TYR A 36 7.48 0.33 13.21
N SER A 37 8.81 0.33 13.24
CA SER A 37 9.64 -0.87 13.05
C SER A 37 9.38 -1.87 14.16
N TRP A 38 9.29 -1.42 15.42
CA TRP A 38 8.96 -2.26 16.56
C TRP A 38 7.57 -2.88 16.44
N SER A 39 6.53 -2.08 16.18
CA SER A 39 5.16 -2.54 16.01
C SER A 39 5.03 -3.48 14.80
N ARG A 40 5.65 -3.13 13.68
CA ARG A 40 5.73 -3.97 12.48
C ARG A 40 6.42 -5.31 12.77
N ASN A 41 7.46 -5.33 13.58
CA ASN A 41 8.16 -6.59 13.90
C ASN A 41 7.37 -7.43 14.90
N LEU A 42 6.66 -6.79 15.84
CA LEU A 42 5.82 -7.46 16.83
C LEU A 42 4.55 -8.08 16.21
N PHE A 43 3.89 -7.33 15.33
CA PHE A 43 2.63 -7.76 14.69
C PHE A 43 2.84 -8.29 13.26
N GLY A 44 4.05 -8.18 12.73
CA GLY A 44 4.39 -8.60 11.38
C GLY A 44 4.29 -10.11 11.23
N SER A 45 3.96 -10.53 10.02
CA SER A 45 3.84 -11.95 9.67
C SER A 45 5.13 -12.78 9.79
N ALA A 46 6.24 -12.18 10.23
CA ALA A 46 7.41 -12.90 10.71
C ALA A 46 7.03 -13.92 11.80
N HIS A 47 6.07 -13.61 12.70
CA HIS A 47 5.54 -14.59 13.66
C HIS A 47 4.48 -15.55 13.06
N ILE A 48 3.93 -15.25 11.88
CA ILE A 48 2.90 -16.09 11.22
C ILE A 48 3.52 -17.15 10.29
N SER A 49 4.75 -16.97 9.80
CA SER A 49 5.38 -17.97 8.89
C SER A 49 6.85 -18.30 9.14
N LEU A 50 7.63 -17.48 9.86
CA LEU A 50 9.09 -17.70 9.95
C LEU A 50 9.53 -18.48 11.20
N GLU A 51 8.80 -18.41 12.31
CA GLU A 51 9.20 -19.08 13.57
C GLU A 51 8.46 -20.39 13.86
N THR A 52 7.21 -20.54 13.40
CA THR A 52 6.36 -21.69 13.79
C THR A 52 6.36 -22.83 12.77
N GLY A 53 6.84 -22.61 11.53
CA GLY A 53 6.73 -23.60 10.45
C GLY A 53 5.29 -23.88 10.01
N GLU A 54 4.31 -23.08 10.44
CA GLU A 54 2.90 -23.25 10.15
C GLU A 54 2.50 -22.59 8.82
N LYS A 55 1.58 -23.23 8.10
CA LYS A 55 0.99 -22.69 6.87
C LYS A 55 0.26 -21.36 7.18
N PRO A 56 0.31 -20.34 6.31
CA PRO A 56 -0.33 -19.03 6.50
C PRO A 56 -1.86 -19.06 6.34
N LEU A 57 -2.55 -19.99 7.02
CA LEU A 57 -3.97 -20.32 6.81
C LEU A 57 -4.90 -19.11 7.00
N ARG A 58 -4.67 -18.27 8.01
CA ARG A 58 -5.53 -17.10 8.27
C ARG A 58 -5.49 -16.09 7.12
N ALA A 59 -4.30 -15.81 6.58
CA ALA A 59 -4.13 -14.88 5.46
C ALA A 59 -4.71 -15.46 4.16
N PHE A 60 -4.60 -16.77 3.97
CA PHE A 60 -5.19 -17.49 2.85
C PHE A 60 -6.73 -17.48 2.91
N HIS A 61 -7.35 -17.85 4.03
CA HIS A 61 -8.81 -17.81 4.17
C HIS A 61 -9.38 -16.39 4.06
N ASN A 62 -8.62 -15.37 4.48
CA ASN A 62 -9.00 -13.97 4.24
C ASN A 62 -8.96 -13.61 2.74
N ALA A 63 -7.99 -14.14 1.99
CA ALA A 63 -7.97 -14.00 0.53
C ALA A 63 -9.20 -14.66 -0.11
N GLU A 64 -9.56 -15.88 0.31
CA GLU A 64 -10.79 -16.54 -0.17
C GLU A 64 -12.05 -15.72 0.11
N ARG A 65 -12.13 -15.05 1.26
CA ARG A 65 -13.27 -14.15 1.58
C ARG A 65 -13.34 -12.96 0.63
N ILE A 66 -12.20 -12.37 0.28
CA ILE A 66 -12.12 -11.25 -0.66
C ILE A 66 -12.49 -11.71 -2.06
N ILE A 67 -11.91 -12.81 -2.54
CA ILE A 67 -12.22 -13.42 -3.85
C ILE A 67 -13.72 -13.71 -3.94
N HIS A 68 -14.29 -14.37 -2.93
CA HIS A 68 -15.72 -14.66 -2.90
C HIS A 68 -16.57 -13.39 -2.96
N PHE A 69 -16.21 -12.36 -2.18
CA PHE A 69 -16.92 -11.08 -2.17
C PHE A 69 -16.86 -10.38 -3.54
N GLU A 70 -15.66 -10.25 -4.12
CA GLU A 70 -15.44 -9.61 -5.42
C GLU A 70 -16.15 -10.35 -6.54
N ARG A 71 -16.16 -11.70 -6.52
CA ARG A 71 -16.94 -12.53 -7.46
C ARG A 71 -18.44 -12.32 -7.28
N THR A 72 -18.93 -12.24 -6.03
CA THR A 72 -20.36 -12.01 -5.74
C THR A 72 -20.87 -10.69 -6.32
N ILE A 73 -20.03 -9.65 -6.33
CA ILE A 73 -20.38 -8.34 -6.89
C ILE A 73 -19.97 -8.18 -8.37
N GLY A 74 -19.38 -9.23 -8.97
CA GLY A 74 -18.96 -9.22 -10.37
C GLY A 74 -17.76 -8.31 -10.68
N LEU A 75 -16.90 -8.04 -9.71
CA LEU A 75 -15.71 -7.17 -9.85
C LEU A 75 -14.39 -7.91 -9.66
N PHE A 76 -14.40 -9.23 -9.63
CA PHE A 76 -13.17 -10.03 -9.62
C PHE A 76 -12.59 -10.11 -11.04
N HIS A 77 -11.56 -9.32 -11.31
CA HIS A 77 -10.94 -9.22 -12.64
C HIS A 77 -9.42 -9.23 -12.61
N GLU A 78 -8.81 -9.30 -11.43
CA GLU A 78 -7.36 -9.20 -11.21
C GLU A 78 -6.59 -10.29 -11.95
N GLU A 79 -7.10 -11.52 -11.98
CA GLU A 79 -6.47 -12.63 -12.71
C GLU A 79 -6.43 -12.33 -14.21
N SER A 80 -7.58 -11.96 -14.80
CA SER A 80 -7.68 -11.62 -16.23
C SER A 80 -6.79 -10.44 -16.60
N VAL A 81 -6.74 -9.41 -15.74
CA VAL A 81 -5.88 -8.24 -15.93
C VAL A 81 -4.41 -8.67 -15.90
N GLN A 82 -4.00 -9.42 -14.88
CA GLN A 82 -2.61 -9.88 -14.79
C GLN A 82 -2.24 -10.75 -16.00
N ASP A 83 -3.02 -11.79 -16.29
CA ASP A 83 -2.76 -12.73 -17.39
C ASP A 83 -2.55 -12.01 -18.73
N TRP A 84 -3.41 -11.03 -19.03
CA TRP A 84 -3.27 -10.22 -20.22
C TRP A 84 -1.90 -9.52 -20.30
N PHE A 85 -1.42 -8.93 -19.20
CA PHE A 85 -0.17 -8.19 -19.16
C PHE A 85 1.08 -9.06 -19.01
N LEU A 86 0.97 -10.31 -18.55
CA LEU A 86 2.11 -11.23 -18.39
C LEU A 86 2.88 -11.49 -19.68
N ARG A 87 2.23 -11.35 -20.85
CA ARG A 87 2.88 -11.46 -22.16
C ARG A 87 3.93 -10.35 -22.40
N PHE A 88 3.81 -9.20 -21.73
CA PHE A 88 4.68 -8.04 -21.90
C PHE A 88 5.73 -7.98 -20.78
N ARG A 89 6.76 -8.82 -20.87
CA ARG A 89 7.78 -8.96 -19.79
C ARG A 89 8.43 -7.64 -19.36
N GLY A 90 8.80 -6.79 -20.32
CA GLY A 90 9.40 -5.47 -20.03
C GLY A 90 8.43 -4.53 -19.29
N PHE A 91 7.15 -4.62 -19.61
CA PHE A 91 6.08 -3.86 -18.95
C PHE A 91 5.92 -4.30 -17.49
N ILE A 92 5.84 -5.61 -17.22
CA ILE A 92 5.76 -6.14 -15.86
C ILE A 92 7.01 -5.75 -15.04
N LYS A 93 8.21 -5.83 -15.63
CA LYS A 93 9.45 -5.42 -14.96
C LYS A 93 9.44 -3.93 -14.58
N PHE A 94 8.92 -3.07 -15.45
CA PHE A 94 8.73 -1.66 -15.15
C PHE A 94 7.80 -1.49 -13.94
N TRP A 95 6.64 -2.14 -13.94
CA TRP A 95 5.68 -2.01 -12.84
C TRP A 95 6.17 -2.64 -11.53
N ASN A 96 6.90 -3.75 -11.56
CA ASN A 96 7.58 -4.27 -10.37
C ASN A 96 8.60 -3.27 -9.80
N THR A 97 9.32 -2.56 -10.67
CA THR A 97 10.27 -1.52 -10.26
C THR A 97 9.53 -0.34 -9.66
N TYR A 98 8.45 0.11 -10.32
CA TYR A 98 7.59 1.19 -9.85
C TYR A 98 7.00 0.86 -8.47
N TYR A 99 6.41 -0.33 -8.32
CA TYR A 99 5.86 -0.86 -7.07
C TYR A 99 6.86 -0.71 -5.92
N GLY A 100 8.08 -1.20 -6.10
CA GLY A 100 9.11 -1.20 -5.07
C GLY A 100 9.73 0.17 -4.75
N THR A 101 9.60 1.18 -5.61
CA THR A 101 10.42 2.42 -5.50
C THR A 101 9.63 3.71 -5.50
N ALA A 102 8.55 3.81 -6.30
CA ALA A 102 7.86 5.07 -6.55
C ALA A 102 7.30 5.67 -5.25
N HIS A 103 6.71 4.84 -4.40
CA HIS A 103 6.12 5.28 -3.13
C HIS A 103 7.16 5.85 -2.16
N PHE A 104 8.43 5.43 -2.19
CA PHE A 104 9.48 6.05 -1.39
C PHE A 104 9.95 7.37 -2.00
N ILE A 105 10.30 7.34 -3.30
CA ILE A 105 10.89 8.49 -3.99
C ILE A 105 9.91 9.66 -4.06
N VAL A 106 8.66 9.40 -4.45
CA VAL A 106 7.63 10.43 -4.60
C VAL A 106 7.23 11.00 -3.24
N THR A 107 7.04 10.15 -2.22
CA THR A 107 6.69 10.61 -0.87
C THR A 107 7.79 11.49 -0.29
N PHE A 108 9.07 11.12 -0.45
CA PHE A 108 10.19 11.96 -0.02
C PHE A 108 10.20 13.30 -0.75
N ALA A 109 9.99 13.31 -2.08
CA ALA A 109 9.92 14.53 -2.87
C ALA A 109 8.77 15.45 -2.40
N VAL A 110 7.58 14.89 -2.12
CA VAL A 110 6.44 15.67 -1.59
C VAL A 110 6.74 16.21 -0.20
N PHE A 111 7.31 15.42 0.70
CA PHE A 111 7.76 15.90 2.01
C PHE A 111 8.71 17.07 1.89
N TRP A 112 9.73 16.95 1.02
CA TRP A 112 10.68 18.01 0.78
C TRP A 112 10.01 19.29 0.25
N ILE A 113 9.10 19.14 -0.73
CA ILE A 113 8.34 20.26 -1.28
C ILE A 113 7.52 20.96 -0.19
N LEU A 114 6.81 20.20 0.65
CA LEU A 114 6.04 20.78 1.75
C LEU A 114 6.95 21.46 2.79
N PHE A 115 8.07 20.82 3.14
CA PHE A 115 9.01 21.35 4.11
C PHE A 115 9.61 22.70 3.68
N VAL A 116 9.89 22.85 2.38
CA VAL A 116 10.48 24.07 1.84
C VAL A 116 9.41 25.13 1.53
N LYS A 117 8.31 24.73 0.88
CA LYS A 117 7.32 25.67 0.30
C LYS A 117 6.10 25.91 1.18
N ARG A 118 5.78 25.03 2.14
CA ARG A 118 4.54 25.04 2.94
C ARG A 118 4.77 24.59 4.38
N LYS A 119 5.67 25.30 5.07
CA LYS A 119 5.99 25.06 6.48
C LYS A 119 4.77 25.19 7.41
N ASP A 120 3.79 26.01 7.00
CA ASP A 120 2.53 26.24 7.69
C ASP A 120 1.67 24.98 7.84
N VAL A 121 1.64 24.11 6.81
CA VAL A 121 0.85 22.86 6.80
C VAL A 121 1.69 21.60 6.85
N PHE A 122 3.02 21.71 6.80
CA PHE A 122 3.92 20.56 6.85
C PHE A 122 3.66 19.62 8.05
N PRO A 123 3.52 20.11 9.30
CA PRO A 123 3.26 19.23 10.44
C PRO A 123 1.92 18.48 10.33
N GLN A 124 0.91 19.10 9.73
CA GLN A 124 -0.40 18.47 9.49
C GLN A 124 -0.22 17.28 8.55
N TRP A 125 0.37 17.49 7.37
CA TRP A 125 0.55 16.42 6.38
C TRP A 125 1.50 15.32 6.87
N ARG A 126 2.55 15.67 7.62
CA ARG A 126 3.41 14.70 8.31
C ARG A 126 2.61 13.81 9.25
N ASN A 127 1.76 14.42 10.10
CA ASN A 127 0.92 13.68 11.04
C ASN A 127 -0.12 12.81 10.32
N THR A 128 -0.72 13.32 9.24
CA THR A 128 -1.64 12.53 8.41
C THR A 128 -0.95 11.26 7.92
N LEU A 129 0.26 11.35 7.35
CA LEU A 129 0.97 10.15 6.88
C LEU A 129 1.29 9.18 8.01
N ALA A 130 1.70 9.69 9.17
CA ALA A 130 2.00 8.87 10.35
C ALA A 130 0.75 8.14 10.87
N ILE A 131 -0.38 8.83 10.96
CA ILE A 131 -1.67 8.28 11.39
C ILE A 131 -2.18 7.26 10.38
N THR A 132 -2.17 7.57 9.08
CA THR A 132 -2.57 6.63 8.02
C THR A 132 -1.74 5.35 8.07
N THR A 133 -0.43 5.47 8.31
CA THR A 133 0.46 4.31 8.45
C THR A 133 0.18 3.52 9.72
N ALA A 134 -0.12 4.18 10.84
CA ALA A 134 -0.50 3.51 12.09
C ALA A 134 -1.85 2.78 11.97
N LEU A 135 -2.86 3.40 11.34
CA LEU A 135 -4.16 2.79 11.06
C LEU A 135 -4.02 1.57 10.16
N ALA A 136 -3.13 1.62 9.16
CA ALA A 136 -2.86 0.46 8.32
C ALA A 136 -2.15 -0.67 9.07
N ILE A 137 -1.28 -0.35 10.04
CA ILE A 137 -0.73 -1.37 10.94
C ILE A 137 -1.84 -2.09 11.69
N VAL A 138 -2.79 -1.35 12.26
CA VAL A 138 -3.95 -1.92 12.94
C VAL A 138 -4.78 -2.75 11.97
N GLY A 139 -5.06 -2.22 10.78
CA GLY A 139 -5.82 -2.90 9.74
C GLY A 139 -5.22 -4.25 9.35
N PHE A 140 -3.93 -4.30 9.00
CA PHE A 140 -3.28 -5.56 8.63
C PHE A 140 -3.20 -6.53 9.82
N SER A 141 -3.00 -6.02 11.04
CA SER A 141 -2.95 -6.86 12.24
C SER A 141 -4.28 -7.58 12.49
N LEU A 142 -5.40 -6.91 12.20
CA LEU A 142 -6.74 -7.47 12.35
C LEU A 142 -7.13 -8.36 11.16
N PHE A 143 -6.72 -7.99 9.95
CA PHE A 143 -7.06 -8.66 8.71
C PHE A 143 -5.80 -8.92 7.86
N PRO A 144 -4.95 -9.89 8.24
CA PRO A 144 -3.83 -10.28 7.39
C PRO A 144 -4.39 -10.88 6.09
N LEU A 145 -3.84 -10.49 4.95
CA LEU A 145 -4.39 -10.85 3.65
C LEU A 145 -3.28 -11.33 2.72
N MET A 146 -3.43 -12.55 2.22
CA MET A 146 -2.50 -13.09 1.23
C MET A 146 -2.69 -12.38 -0.11
N PRO A 147 -1.65 -11.74 -0.67
CA PRO A 147 -1.75 -11.10 -1.98
C PRO A 147 -1.96 -12.15 -3.08
N PRO A 148 -2.64 -11.81 -4.19
CA PRO A 148 -2.98 -12.80 -5.22
C PRO A 148 -1.76 -13.53 -5.79
N ARG A 149 -0.63 -12.84 -5.96
CA ARG A 149 0.62 -13.43 -6.47
C ARG A 149 1.20 -14.57 -5.61
N LEU A 150 0.78 -14.68 -4.35
CA LEU A 150 1.24 -15.72 -3.42
C LEU A 150 0.27 -16.92 -3.34
N LEU A 151 -0.91 -16.85 -3.96
CA LEU A 151 -1.88 -17.96 -3.93
C LEU A 151 -1.32 -19.22 -4.58
N ASP A 152 -0.57 -19.07 -5.68
CA ASP A 152 0.06 -20.17 -6.44
C ASP A 152 1.60 -20.13 -6.37
N SER A 153 2.16 -19.31 -5.50
CA SER A 153 3.59 -19.35 -5.21
C SER A 153 3.94 -20.69 -4.53
N PRO A 154 5.13 -21.27 -4.78
CA PRO A 154 5.51 -22.57 -4.24
C PRO A 154 5.22 -22.70 -2.75
N CYS A 155 4.77 -23.90 -2.36
CA CYS A 155 4.47 -24.25 -0.98
C CYS A 155 5.58 -23.75 -0.05
N PRO A 156 5.25 -23.01 1.03
CA PRO A 156 6.27 -22.49 1.90
C PRO A 156 7.04 -23.67 2.54
N ALA A 157 8.33 -23.80 2.22
CA ALA A 157 9.27 -24.52 3.07
C ALA A 157 9.43 -23.77 4.40
N GLN A 158 10.19 -24.28 5.38
CA GLN A 158 10.57 -23.49 6.55
C GLN A 158 11.13 -22.13 6.09
N GLY A 159 10.40 -21.04 6.37
CA GLY A 159 10.76 -19.69 5.94
C GLY A 159 10.31 -19.25 4.53
N GLY A 160 9.44 -19.99 3.85
CA GLY A 160 8.86 -19.63 2.54
C GLY A 160 7.57 -18.80 2.61
N PHE A 161 7.07 -18.34 1.45
CA PHE A 161 5.83 -17.58 1.32
C PHE A 161 4.98 -18.14 0.18
N GLY A 162 3.74 -18.56 0.46
CA GLY A 162 2.86 -19.10 -0.58
C GLY A 162 1.69 -19.92 -0.03
N GLY A 163 0.68 -20.10 -0.89
CA GLY A 163 -0.54 -20.86 -0.58
C GLY A 163 -0.71 -22.15 -1.37
N SER A 164 0.22 -22.53 -2.25
CA SER A 164 0.04 -23.64 -3.22
C SER A 164 -0.35 -25.00 -2.58
N CYS A 165 0.10 -25.32 -1.36
CA CYS A 165 -0.29 -26.56 -0.63
C CYS A 165 -1.52 -26.41 0.28
N ILE A 166 -2.27 -25.32 0.15
CA ILE A 166 -3.51 -25.09 0.88
C ILE A 166 -4.65 -25.39 -0.08
N GLU A 167 -5.43 -26.43 0.24
CA GLU A 167 -6.60 -26.81 -0.54
C GLU A 167 -7.66 -25.70 -0.52
N SER A 168 -8.29 -25.48 -1.65
CA SER A 168 -9.38 -24.51 -1.80
C SER A 168 -10.25 -24.91 -2.98
N LYS A 169 -11.56 -24.72 -2.84
CA LYS A 169 -12.52 -24.90 -3.92
C LYS A 169 -12.39 -23.86 -5.05
N TYR A 170 -11.70 -22.75 -4.78
CA TYR A 170 -11.50 -21.67 -5.75
C TYR A 170 -10.29 -21.92 -6.65
N ARG A 171 -9.45 -22.91 -6.33
CA ARG A 171 -8.51 -23.50 -7.28
C ARG A 171 -9.34 -24.19 -8.35
N ASP A 172 -8.98 -24.05 -9.62
CA ASP A 172 -9.70 -24.57 -10.80
C ASP A 172 -10.93 -23.75 -11.24
N GLU A 173 -11.36 -22.77 -10.44
CA GLU A 173 -12.38 -21.80 -10.85
C GLU A 173 -11.68 -20.64 -11.57
N GLY A 174 -11.86 -20.55 -12.89
CA GLY A 174 -11.31 -19.49 -13.73
C GLY A 174 -11.73 -18.06 -13.33
N PRO A 175 -11.35 -17.04 -14.11
CA PRO A 175 -11.65 -15.65 -13.79
C PRO A 175 -13.16 -15.36 -13.71
N ASP A 176 -13.96 -16.16 -14.39
CA ASP A 176 -15.42 -16.15 -14.43
C ASP A 176 -16.07 -16.98 -13.30
N GLY A 177 -15.27 -17.60 -12.43
CA GLY A 177 -15.74 -18.49 -11.38
C GLY A 177 -16.29 -19.83 -11.91
N LEU A 178 -16.07 -20.14 -13.19
CA LEU A 178 -16.46 -21.40 -13.78
C LEU A 178 -15.30 -22.40 -13.71
N PRO A 179 -15.58 -23.71 -13.55
CA PRO A 179 -14.55 -24.74 -13.61
C PRO A 179 -13.85 -24.68 -14.97
N LYS A 180 -12.54 -24.40 -15.00
CA LYS A 180 -11.74 -24.52 -16.22
C LYS A 180 -11.55 -26.01 -16.50
N THR A 181 -11.84 -26.42 -17.74
CA THR A 181 -11.65 -27.80 -18.18
C THR A 181 -10.15 -28.10 -18.24
N GLU A 182 -9.72 -29.16 -17.53
CA GLU A 182 -8.36 -29.49 -17.08
C GLU A 182 -8.06 -28.91 -15.68
N ASP A 183 -8.08 -29.80 -14.68
CA ASP A 183 -7.71 -29.56 -13.26
C ASP A 183 -6.24 -29.11 -13.18
N ASP A 184 -6.02 -27.80 -13.20
CA ASP A 184 -4.68 -27.20 -13.14
C ASP A 184 -4.25 -26.83 -11.71
N GLY A 185 -5.15 -26.97 -10.73
CA GLY A 185 -4.94 -26.78 -9.30
C GLY A 185 -4.66 -25.34 -8.88
N SER A 186 -4.98 -24.36 -9.73
CA SER A 186 -4.42 -23.00 -9.66
C SER A 186 -5.48 -21.91 -9.46
N PHE A 187 -5.07 -20.77 -8.87
CA PHE A 187 -5.83 -19.51 -8.92
C PHE A 187 -5.50 -18.67 -10.17
N GLY A 188 -4.54 -19.10 -10.99
CA GLY A 188 -4.14 -18.41 -12.23
C GLY A 188 -3.21 -17.21 -12.02
N PHE A 189 -2.77 -16.96 -10.78
CA PHE A 189 -1.87 -15.83 -10.49
C PHE A 189 -0.41 -16.23 -10.60
N VAL A 190 0.43 -15.25 -10.95
CA VAL A 190 1.88 -15.45 -11.09
C VAL A 190 2.64 -14.52 -10.16
N ASP A 191 3.59 -15.08 -9.40
CA ASP A 191 4.54 -14.27 -8.63
C ASP A 191 5.53 -13.55 -9.54
N THR A 192 5.20 -12.29 -9.90
CA THR A 192 5.97 -11.51 -10.86
C THR A 192 7.29 -11.01 -10.29
N LEU A 193 7.43 -10.91 -8.97
CA LEU A 193 8.65 -10.42 -8.31
C LEU A 193 9.84 -11.36 -8.54
N PRO A 194 9.79 -12.66 -8.19
CA PRO A 194 10.87 -13.58 -8.49
C PRO A 194 10.98 -13.88 -9.99
N LYS A 195 9.86 -13.91 -10.73
CA LYS A 195 9.86 -14.35 -12.14
C LYS A 195 10.41 -13.31 -13.12
N TYR A 196 10.12 -12.03 -12.90
CA TYR A 196 10.53 -10.95 -13.81
C TYR A 196 11.45 -9.92 -13.16
N GLY A 197 11.46 -9.84 -11.83
CA GLY A 197 12.23 -8.85 -11.07
C GLY A 197 11.85 -7.41 -11.39
N GLY A 198 12.63 -6.48 -10.85
CA GLY A 198 12.66 -5.06 -11.20
C GLY A 198 14.11 -4.61 -11.38
N ALA A 199 14.36 -3.55 -12.16
CA ALA A 199 15.73 -3.08 -12.45
C ALA A 199 16.52 -2.64 -11.20
N LEU A 200 15.80 -2.24 -10.14
CA LEU A 200 16.34 -1.87 -8.83
C LEU A 200 16.08 -2.94 -7.76
N TRP A 201 15.46 -4.07 -8.12
CA TRP A 201 15.09 -5.15 -7.18
C TRP A 201 16.22 -6.17 -6.98
N THR A 202 17.36 -6.01 -7.67
CA THR A 202 18.60 -6.76 -7.47
C THR A 202 19.37 -6.38 -6.18
N PHE A 203 18.69 -5.85 -5.16
CA PHE A 203 19.19 -5.85 -3.77
C PHE A 203 18.76 -7.16 -3.09
N ASP A 204 19.32 -8.26 -3.61
CA ASP A 204 19.10 -9.63 -3.16
C ASP A 204 19.69 -9.86 -1.77
N SER A 205 18.99 -9.43 -0.73
CA SER A 205 19.30 -9.85 0.63
C SER A 205 18.07 -10.44 1.27
N LYS A 206 18.27 -11.59 1.94
CA LYS A 206 17.35 -12.10 2.96
C LYS A 206 16.81 -10.97 3.85
N ALA A 207 17.63 -9.95 4.15
CA ALA A 207 17.23 -8.77 4.93
C ALA A 207 16.02 -8.01 4.34
N MET A 208 15.93 -7.79 3.02
CA MET A 208 14.76 -7.11 2.43
C MET A 208 13.49 -7.98 2.42
N LYS A 209 13.65 -9.31 2.21
CA LYS A 209 12.53 -10.27 2.27
C LYS A 209 12.02 -10.47 3.71
N THR A 210 12.90 -10.45 4.71
CA THR A 210 12.56 -10.50 6.14
C THR A 210 11.96 -9.18 6.63
N ILE A 211 12.39 -8.04 6.07
CA ILE A 211 11.82 -6.74 6.42
C ILE A 211 10.43 -6.57 5.79
N SER A 212 10.17 -7.02 4.55
CA SER A 212 8.88 -6.87 3.85
C SER A 212 7.81 -7.88 4.29
N ASN A 213 6.73 -7.42 4.95
CA ASN A 213 5.59 -8.26 5.37
C ASN A 213 4.80 -8.73 4.13
N GLN A 214 5.02 -9.97 3.71
CA GLN A 214 4.48 -10.52 2.46
C GLN A 214 2.95 -10.72 2.48
N TYR A 215 2.32 -10.70 3.65
CA TYR A 215 0.87 -10.90 3.84
C TYR A 215 0.14 -9.62 4.31
N ALA A 216 0.74 -8.45 4.11
CA ALA A 216 0.14 -7.15 4.41
C ALA A 216 -0.48 -6.51 3.16
N ALA A 217 -1.37 -7.24 2.47
CA ALA A 217 -2.05 -6.72 1.29
C ALA A 217 -3.14 -5.68 1.68
N MET A 218 -3.96 -5.93 2.70
CA MET A 218 -4.99 -4.98 3.14
C MET A 218 -4.63 -4.32 4.48
N PRO A 219 -4.78 -2.98 4.63
CA PRO A 219 -5.08 -1.98 3.60
C PRO A 219 -3.85 -1.59 2.76
N SER A 220 -4.06 -1.17 1.51
CA SER A 220 -2.95 -0.85 0.59
C SER A 220 -2.28 0.49 0.94
N MET A 221 -1.11 0.41 1.58
CA MET A 221 -0.30 1.59 1.88
C MET A 221 0.27 2.29 0.65
N HIS A 222 0.42 1.58 -0.46
CA HIS A 222 0.77 2.18 -1.75
C HIS A 222 -0.30 3.20 -2.17
N ILE A 223 -1.58 2.85 -2.04
CA ILE A 223 -2.70 3.74 -2.36
C ILE A 223 -2.82 4.86 -1.34
N GLY A 224 -2.70 4.57 -0.04
CA GLY A 224 -2.71 5.60 1.00
C GLY A 224 -1.63 6.65 0.80
N TRP A 225 -0.37 6.24 0.55
CA TRP A 225 0.75 7.17 0.35
C TRP A 225 0.68 7.92 -0.98
N SER A 226 0.27 7.25 -2.06
CA SER A 226 0.13 7.92 -3.37
C SER A 226 -0.98 8.96 -3.38
N SER A 227 -2.08 8.68 -2.67
CA SER A 227 -3.20 9.62 -2.52
C SER A 227 -2.85 10.75 -1.56
N TRP A 228 -2.15 10.45 -0.46
CA TRP A 228 -1.56 11.47 0.41
C TRP A 228 -0.66 12.41 -0.38
N CYS A 229 0.24 11.88 -1.22
CA CYS A 229 1.09 12.69 -2.09
C CYS A 229 0.26 13.59 -2.99
N ALA A 230 -0.81 13.05 -3.58
CA ALA A 230 -1.64 13.77 -4.51
C ALA A 230 -2.38 14.95 -3.85
N PHE A 231 -3.00 14.70 -2.70
CA PHE A 231 -3.75 15.71 -1.96
C PHE A 231 -2.83 16.75 -1.29
N ALA A 232 -1.67 16.31 -0.78
CA ALA A 232 -0.68 17.18 -0.15
C ALA A 232 -0.19 18.30 -1.08
N VAL A 233 0.13 17.95 -2.32
CA VAL A 233 0.64 18.95 -3.29
C VAL A 233 -0.46 19.68 -4.03
N TRP A 234 -1.71 19.18 -3.99
CA TRP A 234 -2.83 19.74 -4.76
C TRP A 234 -2.99 21.26 -4.65
N PRO A 235 -2.92 21.89 -3.45
CA PRO A 235 -3.06 23.34 -3.32
C PRO A 235 -1.92 24.14 -3.97
N LEU A 236 -0.77 23.50 -4.25
CA LEU A 236 0.38 24.11 -4.92
C LEU A 236 0.25 24.09 -6.45
N LEU A 237 -0.70 23.33 -6.99
CA LEU A 237 -0.89 23.15 -8.42
C LEU A 237 -1.85 24.21 -8.97
N ARG A 238 -1.32 25.12 -9.80
CA ARG A 238 -2.14 26.13 -10.49
C ARG A 238 -2.71 25.62 -11.82
N ARG A 239 -1.97 24.75 -12.53
CA ARG A 239 -2.32 24.33 -13.90
C ARG A 239 -3.16 23.05 -13.88
N ARG A 240 -4.21 23.00 -14.70
CA ARG A 240 -5.13 21.82 -14.80
C ARG A 240 -4.40 20.54 -15.17
N TRP A 241 -3.43 20.59 -16.09
CA TRP A 241 -2.64 19.41 -16.46
C TRP A 241 -1.79 18.89 -15.29
N ALA A 242 -1.30 19.76 -14.40
CA ALA A 242 -0.51 19.34 -13.25
C ALA A 242 -1.41 18.64 -12.22
N LYS A 243 -2.64 19.13 -12.04
CA LYS A 243 -3.66 18.46 -11.22
C LYS A 243 -4.01 17.07 -11.75
N ILE A 244 -4.20 16.94 -13.07
CA ILE A 244 -4.42 15.64 -13.71
C ILE A 244 -3.20 14.73 -13.50
N ALA A 245 -1.99 15.22 -13.77
CA ALA A 245 -0.77 14.45 -13.60
C ALA A 245 -0.59 13.90 -12.17
N VAL A 246 -0.99 14.68 -11.17
CA VAL A 246 -0.90 14.28 -9.77
C VAL A 246 -1.98 13.24 -9.41
N LEU A 247 -3.17 13.29 -10.00
CA LEU A 247 -4.19 12.25 -9.83
C LEU A 247 -3.87 10.96 -10.62
N LEU A 248 -3.07 11.05 -11.68
CA LEU A 248 -2.56 9.87 -12.37
C LEU A 248 -1.65 9.02 -11.48
N TYR A 249 -1.06 9.59 -10.42
CA TYR A 249 -0.18 8.84 -9.53
C TYR A 249 -0.91 7.74 -8.73
N PRO A 250 -1.97 8.03 -7.95
CA PRO A 250 -2.74 6.98 -7.27
C PRO A 250 -3.43 6.03 -8.25
N ALA A 251 -3.88 6.51 -9.42
CA ALA A 251 -4.46 5.65 -10.46
C ALA A 251 -3.41 4.66 -11.04
N ALA A 252 -2.21 5.14 -11.36
CA ALA A 252 -1.10 4.31 -11.80
C ALA A 252 -0.65 3.34 -10.70
N THR A 253 -0.75 3.74 -9.44
CA THR A 253 -0.45 2.87 -8.30
C THR A 253 -1.48 1.74 -8.18
N LEU A 254 -2.77 2.03 -8.33
CA LEU A 254 -3.82 1.01 -8.34
C LEU A 254 -3.64 0.02 -9.49
N PHE A 255 -3.38 0.56 -10.68
CA PHE A 255 -3.06 -0.26 -11.84
C PHE A 255 -1.84 -1.16 -11.58
N CYS A 256 -0.76 -0.59 -11.04
CA CYS A 256 0.47 -1.31 -10.72
C CYS A 256 0.23 -2.49 -9.79
N ILE A 257 -0.47 -2.28 -8.67
CA ILE A 257 -0.64 -3.31 -7.65
C ILE A 257 -1.52 -4.47 -8.12
N VAL A 258 -2.51 -4.18 -8.97
CA VAL A 258 -3.38 -5.20 -9.58
C VAL A 258 -2.63 -6.00 -10.65
N VAL A 259 -1.96 -5.31 -11.58
CA VAL A 259 -1.23 -5.95 -12.69
C VAL A 259 -0.07 -6.83 -12.21
N THR A 260 0.56 -6.44 -11.11
CA THR A 260 1.63 -7.21 -10.47
C THR A 260 1.11 -8.21 -9.42
N ALA A 261 -0.21 -8.31 -9.25
CA ALA A 261 -0.90 -9.16 -8.28
C ALA A 261 -0.38 -9.00 -6.84
N ASN A 262 0.11 -7.81 -6.49
CA ASN A 262 0.53 -7.50 -5.12
C ASN A 262 -0.65 -7.19 -4.19
N HIS A 263 -1.79 -6.81 -4.76
CA HIS A 263 -3.00 -6.45 -4.02
C HIS A 263 -4.25 -6.77 -4.85
N TYR A 264 -5.36 -6.98 -4.16
CA TYR A 264 -6.70 -6.89 -4.76
C TYR A 264 -7.06 -5.42 -4.99
N TRP A 265 -7.98 -5.12 -5.91
CA TRP A 265 -8.38 -3.73 -6.13
C TRP A 265 -9.04 -3.13 -4.87
N ILE A 266 -9.76 -3.95 -4.09
CA ILE A 266 -10.42 -3.51 -2.85
C ILE A 266 -9.45 -3.10 -1.74
N ASP A 267 -8.22 -3.64 -1.75
CA ASP A 267 -7.17 -3.21 -0.83
C ASP A 267 -6.88 -1.71 -1.00
N GLY A 268 -7.04 -1.20 -2.22
CA GLY A 268 -6.94 0.20 -2.55
C GLY A 268 -8.02 1.04 -1.88
N VAL A 269 -9.25 0.53 -1.79
CA VAL A 269 -10.33 1.17 -1.03
C VAL A 269 -9.95 1.25 0.45
N GLY A 270 -9.45 0.14 1.01
CA GLY A 270 -8.91 0.13 2.38
C GLY A 270 -7.83 1.19 2.60
N GLY A 271 -6.93 1.38 1.62
CA GLY A 271 -5.90 2.42 1.66
C GLY A 271 -6.42 3.85 1.58
N GLN A 272 -7.55 4.09 0.91
CA GLN A 272 -8.22 5.40 0.93
C GLN A 272 -8.92 5.65 2.27
N LEU A 273 -9.56 4.63 2.84
CA LEU A 273 -10.26 4.74 4.12
C LEU A 273 -9.30 5.03 5.28
N THR A 274 -8.06 4.54 5.24
CA THR A 274 -7.04 4.90 6.25
C THR A 274 -6.49 6.31 6.10
N LEU A 275 -6.69 6.94 4.93
CA LEU A 275 -6.28 8.32 4.67
C LEU A 275 -7.38 9.35 4.97
N ALA A 276 -8.64 8.97 4.78
CA ALA A 276 -9.82 9.83 4.97
C ALA A 276 -10.01 10.27 6.44
#